data_AF-A0A9Q0F998-F1
#
_entry.id   AF-A0A9Q0F998-F1
#
_cell.length_a   1.000
_cell.length_b   1.000
_cell.length_c   1.000
_cell.angle_alpha   90.00
_cell.angle_beta   90.00
_cell.angle_gamma   90.00
#
_symmetry.space_group_name_H-M   'P 1'
#
loop_
_entity.id
_entity.type
_entity.pdbx_description
1 polymer ?
#
loop_
_entity_poly.entity_id
_entity_poly.type
_entity_poly.pdbx_seq_one_letter_code
_entity_poly.pdbx_strand_id
1 'polypeptide(L)'
;MICLRSFDQSMENKSPEKVFAHFMLRLRDQFDNNHYEITGEHWFQVSSNDWGFPDFIPVSDLIEEDNGYLVDGSIIIEAELILVSTTRDVS
;
A
#
# COMPACT_ATOMS: atom_id res chain seq x y z
N MET A 1 -5.84 7.92 -5.02
CA MET A 1 -4.54 7.22 -5.05
C MET A 1 -4.08 6.92 -3.63
N ILE A 2 -3.87 5.65 -3.32
CA ILE A 2 -3.28 5.17 -2.06
C ILE A 2 -1.91 4.58 -2.41
N CYS A 3 -0.85 5.02 -1.71
CA CYS A 3 0.53 4.58 -1.95
C CYS A 3 1.21 4.12 -0.66
N LEU A 4 2.06 3.10 -0.80
CA LEU A 4 3.09 2.78 0.18
C LEU A 4 4.36 3.53 -0.17
N ARG A 5 5.12 3.94 0.85
CA ARG A 5 6.41 4.62 0.69
C ARG A 5 7.45 3.99 1.61
N SER A 6 8.63 3.70 1.08
CA SER A 6 9.78 3.31 1.90
C SER A 6 10.41 4.53 2.56
N PHE A 7 10.82 4.41 3.83
CA PHE A 7 11.61 5.43 4.51
C PHE A 7 13.04 5.45 3.99
N ASP A 8 13.57 6.65 3.77
CA ASP A 8 14.95 6.87 3.36
C ASP A 8 15.89 6.83 4.59
N GLN A 9 16.83 5.89 4.61
CA GLN A 9 17.93 5.85 5.60
C GLN A 9 19.12 6.67 5.08
N SER A 10 18.93 7.97 4.85
CA SER A 10 19.96 8.85 4.28
C SER A 10 21.10 9.23 5.23
N MET A 11 21.18 8.61 6.42
CA MET A 11 22.13 8.99 7.48
C MET A 11 23.22 7.94 7.76
N GLU A 12 23.24 6.80 7.07
CA GLU A 12 24.33 5.82 7.17
C GLU A 12 25.03 5.65 5.83
N ASN A 13 26.37 5.63 5.84
CA ASN A 13 27.24 5.39 4.69
C ASN A 13 27.11 3.93 4.19
N LYS A 14 25.91 3.56 3.74
CA LYS A 14 25.54 2.25 3.21
C LYS A 14 25.22 2.40 1.73
N SER A 15 25.62 1.40 0.94
CA SER A 15 25.15 1.24 -0.44
C SER A 15 23.61 1.35 -0.47
N PRO A 16 23.00 1.98 -1.49
CA PRO A 16 21.55 2.08 -1.55
C PRO A 16 20.94 0.68 -1.48
N GLU A 17 20.23 0.41 -0.39
CA GLU A 17 19.50 -0.85 -0.22
C GLU A 17 18.20 -0.74 -1.03
N LYS A 18 17.96 -1.71 -1.90
CA LYS A 18 16.65 -1.87 -2.56
C LYS A 18 15.79 -2.77 -1.69
N VAL A 19 14.57 -2.33 -1.43
CA VAL A 19 13.59 -3.11 -0.65
C VAL A 19 12.55 -3.64 -1.62
N PHE A 20 12.44 -4.95 -1.76
CA PHE A 20 11.28 -5.56 -2.38
C PHE A 20 10.18 -5.70 -1.35
N ALA A 21 8.97 -5.26 -1.68
CA ALA A 21 7.80 -5.62 -0.90
C ALA A 21 6.71 -6.20 -1.80
N HIS A 22 6.17 -7.35 -1.39
CA HIS A 22 4.87 -7.84 -1.79
C HIS A 22 3.89 -7.50 -0.67
N PHE A 23 2.82 -6.81 -1.00
CA PHE A 23 1.89 -6.27 -0.02
C PHE A 23 0.46 -6.33 -0.52
N MET A 24 -0.48 -6.26 0.42
CA MET A 24 -1.90 -6.10 0.17
C MET A 24 -2.38 -4.81 0.80
N LEU A 25 -3.23 -4.09 0.08
CA LEU A 25 -4.03 -3.00 0.61
C LEU A 25 -5.48 -3.47 0.66
N ARG A 26 -6.13 -3.25 1.80
CA ARG A 26 -7.52 -3.62 2.04
C ARG A 26 -8.34 -2.39 2.39
N LEU A 27 -9.42 -2.14 1.66
CA LEU A 27 -10.51 -1.28 2.10
C LEU A 27 -11.51 -2.11 2.88
N ARG A 28 -11.64 -1.76 4.15
CA ARG A 28 -12.47 -2.53 5.08
C ARG A 28 -13.92 -2.13 4.92
N ASP A 29 -14.74 -3.10 4.55
CA ASP A 29 -16.17 -3.11 4.88
C ASP A 29 -16.33 -3.14 6.41
N GLN A 30 -16.98 -2.11 6.95
CA GLN A 30 -17.06 -1.85 8.38
C GLN A 30 -18.28 -2.52 9.04
N PHE A 31 -19.20 -3.08 8.26
CA PHE A 31 -20.40 -3.75 8.77
C PHE A 31 -20.30 -5.27 8.68
N ASP A 32 -19.89 -5.77 7.52
CA ASP A 32 -19.72 -7.18 7.26
C ASP A 32 -18.23 -7.51 7.07
N ASN A 33 -17.93 -8.57 6.29
CA ASN A 33 -16.58 -9.04 6.04
C ASN A 33 -16.29 -9.09 4.52
N ASN A 34 -17.00 -8.29 3.73
CA ASN A 34 -16.83 -8.22 2.28
C ASN A 34 -15.84 -7.11 1.90
N HIS A 35 -14.59 -7.29 2.32
CA HIS A 35 -13.55 -6.30 2.10
C HIS A 35 -13.12 -6.24 0.63
N TYR A 36 -12.73 -5.05 0.18
CA TYR A 36 -12.04 -4.91 -1.11
C TYR A 36 -10.54 -5.00 -0.88
N GLU A 37 -9.87 -5.91 -1.60
CA GLU A 37 -8.44 -6.20 -1.44
C GLU A 37 -7.71 -6.10 -2.78
N ILE A 38 -6.51 -5.53 -2.77
CA ILE A 38 -5.63 -5.47 -3.93
C ILE A 38 -4.18 -5.67 -3.51
N THR A 39 -3.46 -6.51 -4.27
CA THR A 39 -2.05 -6.82 -4.01
C THR A 39 -1.13 -6.08 -4.96
N GLY A 40 0.00 -5.61 -4.44
CA GLY A 40 1.06 -4.97 -5.21
C GLY A 40 2.42 -5.58 -4.91
N GLU A 41 3.34 -5.43 -5.86
CA GLU A 41 4.74 -5.80 -5.72
C GLU A 41 5.60 -4.66 -6.25
N HIS A 42 6.58 -4.21 -5.48
CA HIS A 42 7.45 -3.14 -5.92
C HIS A 42 8.85 -3.21 -5.31
N TRP A 43 9.83 -2.76 -6.09
CA TRP A 43 11.19 -2.51 -5.63
C TRP A 43 11.32 -1.04 -5.23
N PHE A 44 11.24 -0.79 -3.94
CA PHE A 44 11.44 0.53 -3.36
C PHE A 44 12.93 0.88 -3.33
N GLN A 45 13.25 2.06 -3.84
CA GLN A 45 14.59 2.63 -3.88
C GLN A 45 14.50 4.17 -3.88
N VAL A 46 15.62 4.87 -3.67
CA VAL A 46 15.63 6.35 -3.59
C VAL A 46 14.93 7.01 -4.79
N SER A 47 15.14 6.50 -6.01
CA SER A 47 14.53 7.02 -7.24
C SER A 47 13.09 6.56 -7.50
N SER A 48 12.57 5.60 -6.74
CA SER A 48 11.21 5.05 -6.84
C SER A 48 10.79 4.58 -5.45
N ASN A 49 10.61 5.55 -4.55
CA ASN A 49 10.42 5.30 -3.12
C ASN A 49 8.94 5.16 -2.74
N ASP A 50 8.03 5.37 -3.68
CA ASP A 50 6.61 5.14 -3.51
C ASP A 50 6.01 4.33 -4.66
N TRP A 51 4.94 3.62 -4.34
CA TRP A 51 4.14 2.88 -5.29
C TRP A 51 2.74 2.68 -4.76
N GLY A 52 1.75 2.64 -5.65
CA GLY A 52 0.36 2.49 -5.26
C GLY A 52 -0.57 2.35 -6.44
N PHE A 53 -1.86 2.43 -6.16
CA PHE A 53 -2.92 2.32 -7.16
C PHE A 53 -3.56 3.69 -7.36
N PRO A 54 -3.40 4.32 -8.55
CA PRO A 54 -4.07 5.57 -8.87
C PRO A 54 -5.59 5.45 -8.74
N ASP A 55 -6.14 4.40 -9.35
CA ASP A 55 -7.55 4.02 -9.37
C ASP A 55 -7.78 2.83 -8.44
N PHE A 56 -7.79 3.09 -7.13
CA PHE A 56 -7.90 2.04 -6.12
C PHE A 56 -9.32 1.44 -6.03
N ILE A 57 -10.36 2.28 -6.04
CA ILE A 57 -11.76 1.87 -6.10
C ILE A 57 -12.57 2.99 -6.77
N PRO A 58 -13.63 2.69 -7.55
CA PRO A 58 -14.54 3.71 -8.03
C PRO A 58 -15.17 4.48 -6.87
N VAL A 59 -15.32 5.80 -7.04
CA VAL A 59 -15.98 6.64 -6.02
C VAL A 59 -17.43 6.20 -5.82
N SER A 60 -18.12 5.75 -6.87
CA SER A 60 -19.48 5.20 -6.77
C SER A 60 -19.55 4.04 -5.78
N ASP A 61 -18.59 3.13 -5.85
CA ASP A 61 -18.58 1.92 -5.05
C ASP A 61 -18.15 2.24 -3.61
N LEU A 62 -17.29 3.25 -3.43
CA LEU A 62 -16.85 3.73 -2.11
C LEU A 62 -17.99 4.36 -1.29
N ILE A 63 -18.88 5.09 -1.95
CA ILE A 63 -19.97 5.83 -1.28
C ILE A 63 -21.29 5.07 -1.24
N GLU A 64 -21.38 3.92 -1.90
CA GLU A 64 -22.56 3.05 -1.84
C GLU A 64 -22.71 2.50 -0.43
N GLU A 65 -23.82 2.81 0.23
CA GLU A 65 -24.03 2.50 1.66
C GLU A 65 -24.01 0.99 1.90
N ASP A 66 -24.57 0.22 0.96
CA ASP A 66 -24.63 -1.25 1.01
C ASP A 66 -23.25 -1.92 0.96
N ASN A 67 -22.21 -1.22 0.50
CA ASN A 67 -20.84 -1.77 0.47
C ASN A 67 -20.11 -1.60 1.81
N GLY A 68 -20.62 -0.78 2.73
CA GLY A 68 -20.08 -0.64 4.09
C GLY A 68 -18.70 0.00 4.21
N TYR A 69 -18.15 0.59 3.15
CA TYR A 69 -16.80 1.16 3.16
C TYR A 69 -16.70 2.53 3.84
N LEU A 70 -17.70 3.39 3.63
CA LEU A 70 -17.79 4.74 4.21
C LEU A 70 -18.81 4.75 5.35
N VAL A 71 -18.34 4.86 6.59
CA VAL A 71 -19.18 4.91 7.79
C VAL A 71 -18.84 6.17 8.59
N ASP A 72 -19.86 6.96 8.92
CA ASP A 72 -19.71 8.23 9.64
C ASP A 72 -18.65 9.16 9.02
N GLY A 73 -18.61 9.21 7.68
CA GLY A 73 -17.66 10.03 6.92
C GLY A 73 -16.21 9.53 6.95
N SER A 74 -15.97 8.30 7.44
CA SER A 74 -14.64 7.71 7.59
C SER A 74 -14.50 6.40 6.81
N ILE A 75 -13.31 6.17 6.28
CA ILE A 75 -12.90 4.90 5.64
C ILE A 75 -11.75 4.28 6.44
N ILE A 76 -11.62 2.95 6.37
CA ILE A 76 -10.50 2.23 6.97
C ILE A 76 -9.71 1.53 5.86
N ILE A 77 -8.44 1.90 5.74
CA ILE A 77 -7.48 1.24 4.85
C ILE A 77 -6.47 0.48 5.71
N GLU A 78 -6.29 -0.79 5.43
CA GLU A 78 -5.29 -1.64 6.04
C GLU A 78 -4.20 -1.95 5.02
N ALA A 79 -2.96 -2.06 5.49
CA ALA A 79 -1.83 -2.50 4.67
C ALA A 79 -1.17 -3.72 5.33
N GLU A 80 -1.09 -4.82 4.59
CA GLU A 80 -0.41 -6.03 5.00
C GLU A 80 0.86 -6.22 4.17
N LEU A 81 2.01 -6.33 4.85
CA LEU A 81 3.27 -6.68 4.21
C LEU A 81 3.42 -8.19 4.21
N ILE A 82 3.16 -8.81 3.06
CA ILE A 82 3.17 -10.27 2.90
C ILE A 82 4.61 -10.78 2.83
N LEU A 83 5.47 -10.08 2.08
CA LEU A 83 6.90 -10.37 2.00
C LEU A 83 7.68 -9.06 1.90
N VAL A 84 8.73 -8.94 2.71
CA VAL A 84 9.72 -7.86 2.60
C VAL A 84 11.09 -8.50 2.50
N SER A 85 11.87 -8.09 1.52
CA SER A 85 13.27 -8.48 1.40
C SER A 85 14.13 -7.30 1.02
N THR A 86 15.39 -7.33 1.42
CA THR A 86 16.36 -6.30 1.08
C THR A 86 17.47 -6.91 0.23
N THR A 87 17.95 -6.14 -0.74
CA THR A 87 19.18 -6.46 -1.47
C THR A 87 20.09 -5.26 -1.44
N ARG A 88 21.39 -5.54 -1.31
CA ARG A 88 22.41 -4.52 -1.57
C ARG A 88 22.50 -4.35 -3.08
N ASP A 89 22.46 -3.11 -3.55
CA ASP A 89 22.82 -2.83 -4.93
C ASP A 89 24.33 -3.10 -5.07
N VAL A 90 24.68 -4.15 -5.84
CA VAL A 90 26.08 -4.56 -6.11
C VAL A 90 26.57 -4.06 -7.47
N SER A 91 25.93 -3.00 -7.99
CA SER A 91 26.35 -2.32 -9.22
C SER A 91 27.67 -1.55 -9.08
#